data_AF-E1ZQS0-F1
#
_entry.id   AF-E1ZQS0-F1
#
_cell.length_a   1.000
_cell.length_b   1.000
_cell.length_c   1.000
_cell.angle_alpha   90.00
_cell.angle_beta   90.00
_cell.angle_gamma   90.00
#
_symmetry.space_group_name_H-M   'P 1'
#
loop_
_entity.id
_entity.type
_entity.pdbx_description
1 polymer ?
#
loop_
_entity_poly.entity_id
_entity_poly.type
_entity_poly.pdbx_seq_one_letter_code
_entity_poly.pdbx_strand_id
1 'polypeptide(L)' 'MLAPWLEAVVPLALITTFIVMQGGLQGAVQQAFYGKPKATDVDEWDRLVKARDERLVEEWKRHG' A
#
# COMPACT_ATOMS: atom_id res chain seq x y z
N MET A 1 -26.59 31.25 -8.03
CA MET A 1 -25.48 30.79 -8.88
C MET A 1 -24.21 31.00 -8.09
N LEU A 2 -23.36 29.99 -7.99
CA LEU A 2 -22.10 30.13 -7.27
C LEU A 2 -21.17 31.04 -8.09
N ALA A 3 -20.12 31.56 -7.47
CA ALA A 3 -19.12 32.28 -8.24
C ALA A 3 -18.51 31.31 -9.28
N PRO A 4 -18.30 31.71 -10.55
CA PRO A 4 -17.89 30.78 -11.62
C PRO A 4 -16.62 29.97 -11.33
N TRP A 5 -15.70 30.54 -10.56
CA TRP A 5 -14.48 29.86 -10.12
C TRP A 5 -14.75 28.75 -9.10
N LEU A 6 -15.78 28.91 -8.26
CA LEU A 6 -16.16 27.93 -7.25
C LEU A 6 -16.79 26.69 -7.89
N GLU A 7 -17.58 26.87 -8.97
CA GLU A 7 -18.16 25.78 -9.75
C GLU A 7 -17.07 24.92 -10.41
N ALA A 8 -15.95 25.53 -10.81
CA ALA A 8 -14.80 24.81 -11.36
C ALA A 8 -13.98 24.05 -10.28
N VAL A 9 -14.03 24.48 -9.02
CA VAL A 9 -13.30 23.81 -7.91
C VAL A 9 -14.00 22.52 -7.46
N VAL A 10 -15.32 22.44 -7.56
CA VAL A 10 -16.10 21.25 -7.18
C VAL A 10 -15.59 19.96 -7.85
N PRO A 11 -15.44 19.87 -9.18
CA PRO A 11 -14.93 18.66 -9.81
C PRO A 11 -13.46 18.37 -9.42
N LEU A 12 -12.64 19.41 -9.24
CA LEU A 12 -11.24 19.24 -8.81
C LEU A 12 -11.12 18.66 -7.39
N ALA A 13 -11.98 19.12 -6.48
CA ALA A 13 -12.04 18.61 -5.11
C ALA A 13 -12.46 17.13 -5.07
N LEU A 14 -13.41 16.74 -5.92
CA LEU A 14 -13.82 15.34 -6.05
C LEU A 14 -12.68 14.47 -6.56
N ILE A 15 -12.02 14.87 -7.65
CA ILE A 15 -10.87 14.13 -8.21
C ILE A 15 -9.76 13.97 -7.17
N THR A 16 -9.43 15.05 -6.46
CA THR A 16 -8.41 15.03 -5.41
C THR A 16 -8.77 14.04 -4.30
N THR A 17 -10.03 14.06 -3.86
CA THR A 17 -10.54 13.12 -2.84
C THR A 17 -10.38 11.67 -3.31
N PHE A 18 -10.75 11.35 -4.55
CA PHE A 18 -10.60 10.00 -5.09
C PHE A 18 -9.14 9.54 -5.16
N ILE A 19 -8.23 10.41 -5.62
CA ILE A 19 -6.80 10.07 -5.71
C ILE A 19 -6.21 9.81 -4.33
N VAL A 20 -6.54 10.66 -3.34
CA VAL A 20 -6.07 10.49 -1.96
C VAL A 20 -6.62 9.20 -1.34
N MET A 21 -7.92 8.93 -1.55
CA MET A 21 -8.53 7.68 -1.07
C MET A 21 -7.86 6.45 -1.69
N GLN A 22 -7.54 6.48 -2.98
CA GLN A 22 -6.89 5.36 -3.66
C GLN A 22 -5.54 5.01 -3.01
N GLY A 23 -4.69 5.99 -2.76
CA GLY A 23 -3.39 5.77 -2.12
C GLY A 23 -3.52 5.24 -0.68
N GLY A 24 -4.41 5.88 0.10
CA GLY A 24 -4.66 5.47 1.49
C GLY A 24 -5.24 4.06 1.61
N LEU A 25 -6.24 3.71 0.78
CA LEU A 25 -6.86 2.39 0.77
C LEU A 25 -5.85 1.30 0.39
N GLN A 26 -5.05 1.53 -0.64
CA GLN A 26 -4.01 0.56 -1.05
C GLN A 26 -3.01 0.30 0.07
N GLY A 27 -2.54 1.35 0.76
CA GLY A 27 -1.65 1.23 1.90
C GLY A 27 -2.28 0.50 3.09
N ALA A 28 -3.52 0.84 3.43
CA ALA A 28 -4.26 0.20 4.52
C ALA A 28 -4.48 -1.30 4.27
N VAL A 29 -4.88 -1.67 3.05
CA VAL A 29 -5.05 -3.08 2.65
C VAL A 29 -3.72 -3.84 2.76
N GLN A 30 -2.63 -3.28 2.24
CA GLN A 30 -1.31 -3.91 2.32
C GLN A 30 -0.89 -4.16 3.78
N GLN A 31 -1.06 -3.15 4.64
CA GLN A 31 -0.72 -3.25 6.06
C GLN A 31 -1.57 -4.32 6.76
N ALA A 32 -2.86 -4.42 6.42
CA ALA A 32 -3.76 -5.41 7.00
C ALA A 32 -3.41 -6.86 6.62
N PHE A 33 -3.05 -7.11 5.36
CA PHE A 33 -2.75 -8.48 4.89
C PHE A 33 -1.34 -8.95 5.23
N TYR A 34 -0.35 -8.06 5.12
CA TYR A 34 1.06 -8.44 5.27
C TYR A 34 1.70 -7.95 6.57
N GLY A 35 0.99 -7.16 7.39
CA GLY A 35 1.48 -6.58 8.63
C GLY A 35 2.58 -5.53 8.44
N LYS A 36 2.99 -5.25 7.20
CA LYS A 36 4.09 -4.35 6.85
C LYS A 36 3.79 -3.56 5.57
N PRO A 37 4.38 -2.35 5.43
CA PRO A 37 4.28 -1.58 4.20
C PRO A 37 4.82 -2.38 3.00
N LYS A 38 4.30 -2.08 1.80
CA LYS A 38 4.80 -2.71 0.57
C LYS A 38 6.23 -2.24 0.33
N ALA A 39 7.18 -3.17 0.24
CA ALA A 39 8.53 -2.85 -0.20
C ALA A 39 8.49 -2.43 -1.68
N THR A 40 9.06 -1.27 -1.96
CA THR A 40 9.27 -0.76 -3.33
C THR A 40 10.69 -1.11 -3.78
N ASP A 41 10.88 -1.24 -5.09
CA ASP A 41 12.20 -1.49 -5.70
C ASP A 41 12.89 -2.79 -5.23
N VAL A 42 12.08 -3.85 -5.04
CA VAL A 42 12.56 -5.17 -4.62
C VAL A 42 13.37 -5.82 -5.73
N ASP A 43 14.66 -6.02 -5.47
CA ASP A 43 15.58 -6.69 -6.39
C ASP A 43 15.53 -8.23 -6.26
N GLU A 44 16.37 -8.93 -7.03
CA GLU A 44 16.42 -10.39 -6.99
C GLU A 44 16.97 -10.92 -5.66
N TRP A 45 17.94 -10.21 -5.07
CA TRP A 45 18.51 -10.56 -3.78
C TRP A 45 17.47 -10.50 -2.67
N ASP A 46 16.67 -9.44 -2.60
CA ASP A 46 15.60 -9.26 -1.63
C ASP A 46 14.55 -10.36 -1.72
N ARG A 47 14.24 -10.84 -2.93
CA ARG A 47 13.33 -11.98 -3.11
C ARG A 47 13.90 -13.27 -2.54
N LEU A 48 15.18 -13.53 -2.76
CA LEU A 48 15.88 -14.71 -2.23
C LEU A 48 15.99 -14.66 -0.70
N VAL A 49 16.31 -13.49 -0.15
CA VAL A 49 16.36 -13.26 1.29
C VAL A 49 14.99 -13.47 1.92
N LYS A 50 13.92 -12.94 1.31
CA LYS A 50 12.55 -13.15 1.79
C LYS A 50 12.18 -14.64 1.80
N ALA A 51 12.49 -15.37 0.74
CA ALA A 51 12.21 -16.81 0.66
C ALA A 51 13.01 -17.62 1.69
N ARG A 52 14.25 -17.23 1.97
CA ARG A 52 15.07 -17.81 3.05
C ARG A 52 14.41 -17.58 4.41
N ASP A 53 14.01 -16.35 4.70
CA ASP A 53 13.44 -15.99 6.00
C ASP A 53 12.10 -16.72 6.25
N GLU A 54 11.27 -16.89 5.22
CA GLU A 54 10.04 -17.68 5.29
C GLU A 54 10.32 -19.15 5.67
N ARG A 55 11.34 -19.78 5.06
CA ARG A 55 11.75 -21.15 5.39
C ARG A 55 12.26 -21.28 6.82
N LEU A 56 13.09 -20.35 7.28
CA LEU A 56 13.63 -20.37 8.65
C LEU A 56 12.52 -20.25 9.69
N VAL A 57 11.52 -19.40 9.45
CA VAL A 57 10.36 -19.26 10.34
C VAL A 57 9.51 -20.53 10.35
N GLU A 58 9.31 -21.18 9.20
CA GLU A 58 8.61 -22.47 9.13
C GLU A 58 9.35 -23.59 9.87
N GLU A 59 10.67 -23.70 9.68
CA GLU A 59 11.52 -24.66 10.39
C GLU A 59 11.46 -24.43 11.91
N TRP A 60 11.56 -23.17 12.35
CA TRP A 60 11.43 -22.82 13.76
C TRP A 60 10.06 -23.22 14.33
N LYS A 61 8.97 -22.95 13.61
CA LYS A 61 7.61 -23.37 14.02
C LYS A 61 7.42 -24.89 14.06
N ARG A 62 8.19 -25.65 13.28
CA ARG A 62 8.10 -27.11 13.22
C ARG A 62 8.89 -27.80 14.33
N HIS A 63 10.00 -27.18 14.76
CA HIS A 63 10.91 -27.75 15.78
C HIS A 63 10.74 -27.16 17.19
N GLY A 64 9.98 -26.07 17.34
CA GLY A 64 9.60 -25.48 18.62
C GLY A 64 8.27 -25.95 19.18
#